data_AF-A0A1G5R4K3-F1
#
_entry.id   AF-A0A1G5R4K3-F1
#
_cell.length_a   1.000
_cell.length_b   1.000
_cell.length_c   1.000
_cell.angle_alpha   90.00
_cell.angle_beta   90.00
_cell.angle_gamma   90.00
#
_symmetry.space_group_name_H-M   'P 1'
#
loop_
_entity.id
_entity.type
_entity.pdbx_description
1 polymer ?
#
loop_
_entity_poly.entity_id
_entity_poly.type
_entity_poly.pdbx_seq_one_letter_code
_entity_poly.pdbx_strand_id
1 'polypeptide(L)'
;MESDAGLIALPPEGDITMSVVGVHEAFADAVQVRVNGKTDVPVASPRGLLLLKLLAWSERRSARPGRDAADIAYFLRHAAALITTPKLFENHFDAVKSLEYDVDLAACFVTGTQVGELASPATRTCILTILEALSREDTDAPLCRDVSAYFAETVPVFDLLKQFKYGFEASVP
;
A
#
# COMPACT_ATOMS: atom_id res chain seq x y z
N MET A 1 3.30 -20.45 15.83
CA MET A 1 3.46 -21.18 14.56
C MET A 1 2.43 -20.61 13.62
N GLU A 2 2.86 -20.13 12.45
CA GLU A 2 1.96 -19.63 11.41
C GLU A 2 1.20 -20.79 10.78
N SER A 3 -0.10 -20.62 10.51
CA SER A 3 -0.90 -21.59 9.77
C SER A 3 -0.74 -21.40 8.26
N ASP A 4 -1.15 -22.38 7.45
CA ASP A 4 -1.15 -22.29 5.98
C ASP A 4 -2.01 -21.12 5.43
N ALA A 5 -2.90 -20.56 6.26
CA ALA A 5 -3.70 -19.37 5.95
C ALA A 5 -3.04 -18.05 6.40
N GLY A 6 -1.77 -18.09 6.85
CA GLY A 6 -1.05 -16.92 7.33
C GLY A 6 -1.61 -16.37 8.65
N LEU A 7 -2.07 -17.21 9.57
CA LEU A 7 -2.57 -16.77 10.88
C LEU A 7 -1.62 -17.17 12.01
N ILE A 8 -1.43 -16.30 12.99
CA ILE A 8 -0.79 -16.64 14.28
C ILE A 8 -1.74 -16.34 15.45
N ALA A 9 -1.79 -17.26 16.42
CA ALA A 9 -2.45 -17.04 17.69
C ALA A 9 -1.46 -16.39 18.67
N LEU A 10 -1.79 -15.22 19.20
CA LEU A 10 -0.93 -14.52 20.16
C LEU A 10 -1.13 -15.06 21.60
N PRO A 11 -0.04 -15.28 22.37
CA PRO A 11 -0.13 -15.62 23.80
C PRO A 11 -0.67 -14.45 24.64
N PRO A 12 -1.23 -14.73 25.86
CA PRO A 12 -1.17 -16.00 26.60
C PRO A 12 -2.29 -16.99 26.26
N GLU A 13 -3.43 -16.54 25.72
CA GLU A 13 -4.64 -17.37 25.60
C GLU A 13 -4.94 -17.82 24.17
N GLY A 14 -4.25 -17.28 23.16
CA GLY A 14 -4.52 -17.61 21.75
C GLY A 14 -5.82 -17.01 21.20
N ASP A 15 -6.52 -16.21 22.01
CA ASP A 15 -7.80 -15.56 21.69
C ASP A 15 -7.71 -14.54 20.55
N ILE A 16 -6.51 -14.06 20.23
CA ILE A 16 -6.26 -13.14 19.12
C ILE A 16 -5.51 -13.91 18.03
N THR A 17 -6.26 -14.31 17.00
CA THR A 17 -5.70 -14.70 15.71
C THR A 17 -5.44 -13.44 14.89
N MET A 18 -4.17 -13.21 14.53
CA MET A 18 -3.79 -12.16 13.57
C MET A 18 -3.30 -12.77 12.27
N SER A 19 -3.66 -12.12 11.16
CA SER A 19 -3.04 -12.35 9.87
C SER A 19 -1.59 -11.85 9.89
N VAL A 20 -0.69 -12.67 9.36
CA VAL A 20 0.72 -12.38 9.09
C VAL A 20 1.01 -12.34 7.59
N VAL A 21 -0.03 -12.37 6.75
CA VAL A 21 0.11 -12.12 5.31
C VAL A 21 0.80 -10.77 5.10
N GLY A 22 1.83 -10.75 4.25
CA GLY A 22 2.63 -9.54 3.99
C GLY A 22 3.68 -9.20 5.04
N VAL A 23 3.69 -9.84 6.21
CA VAL A 23 4.64 -9.54 7.29
C VAL A 23 6.04 -10.02 6.93
N HIS A 24 6.16 -11.18 6.30
CA HIS A 24 7.45 -11.68 5.85
C HIS A 24 8.08 -10.75 4.82
N GLU A 25 7.32 -10.33 3.81
CA GLU A 25 7.78 -9.40 2.78
C GLU A 25 8.19 -8.06 3.39
N ALA A 26 7.36 -7.47 4.26
CA ALA A 26 7.67 -6.21 4.92
C ALA A 26 8.89 -6.29 5.85
N PHE A 27 9.14 -7.45 6.47
CA PHE A 27 10.32 -7.68 7.30
C PHE A 27 11.58 -7.87 6.44
N ALA A 28 11.49 -8.62 5.34
CA ALA A 28 12.61 -8.82 4.41
C ALA A 28 13.04 -7.50 3.74
N ASP A 29 12.09 -6.60 3.52
CA ASP A 29 12.32 -5.27 2.95
C ASP A 29 12.59 -4.17 3.99
N ALA A 30 12.74 -4.54 5.27
CA ALA A 30 12.92 -3.55 6.33
C ALA A 30 14.22 -2.75 6.15
N VAL A 31 14.14 -1.44 6.39
CA VAL A 31 15.27 -0.52 6.40
C VAL A 31 15.88 -0.44 7.80
N GLN A 32 17.21 -0.41 7.88
CA GLN A 32 17.91 -0.25 9.16
C GLN A 32 17.93 1.22 9.57
N VAL A 33 17.37 1.52 10.73
CA VAL A 33 17.34 2.87 11.29
C VAL A 33 18.15 2.90 12.59
N ARG A 34 19.11 3.83 12.66
CA ARG A 34 19.92 4.04 13.87
C ARG A 34 19.21 4.96 14.85
N VAL A 35 18.72 4.40 15.95
CA VAL A 35 18.06 5.13 17.04
C VAL A 35 19.11 5.56 18.07
N ASN A 36 19.07 6.83 18.48
CA ASN A 36 19.95 7.44 19.47
C ASN A 36 21.46 7.26 19.22
N GLY A 37 21.85 7.04 17.95
CA GLY A 37 23.24 6.80 17.56
C GLY A 37 23.83 5.46 18.03
N LYS A 38 23.03 4.56 18.61
CA LYS A 38 23.54 3.39 19.35
C LYS A 38 22.89 2.07 18.96
N THR A 39 21.65 2.10 18.49
CA THR A 39 20.88 0.88 18.25
C THR A 39 20.33 0.90 16.83
N ASP A 40 20.71 -0.09 16.05
CA ASP A 40 20.13 -0.31 14.72
C ASP A 40 18.88 -1.16 14.89
N VAL A 41 17.75 -0.63 14.40
CA VAL A 41 16.45 -1.28 14.48
C VAL A 41 15.91 -1.44 13.05
N PRO A 42 15.48 -2.66 12.66
CA PRO A 42 14.76 -2.83 11.40
C PRO A 42 13.39 -2.17 11.50
N VAL A 43 13.10 -1.26 10.56
CA VAL A 43 11.82 -0.57 10.43
C VAL A 43 11.23 -0.92 9.07
N ALA A 44 9.93 -1.22 9.02
CA ALA A 44 9.25 -1.47 7.75
C ALA A 44 9.51 -0.32 6.77
N SER A 45 9.88 -0.65 5.54
CA SER A 45 10.03 0.34 4.47
C SER A 45 8.67 1.02 4.18
N PRO A 46 8.65 2.18 3.51
CA PRO A 46 7.41 2.81 3.08
C PRO A 46 6.51 1.88 2.25
N ARG A 47 7.08 1.14 1.28
CA ARG A 47 6.31 0.18 0.45
C ARG A 47 5.81 -1.02 1.25
N GLY A 48 6.62 -1.55 2.18
CA GLY A 48 6.22 -2.63 3.07
C GLY A 48 5.12 -2.21 4.04
N LEU A 49 5.20 -0.98 4.57
CA LEU A 49 4.16 -0.43 5.43
C LEU A 49 2.84 -0.24 4.67
N LEU A 50 2.87 0.29 3.44
CA LEU A 50 1.67 0.45 2.61
C LEU A 50 1.04 -0.91 2.27
N LEU A 51 1.85 -1.92 1.91
CA LEU A 51 1.39 -3.29 1.68
C LEU A 51 0.63 -3.83 2.89
N LEU A 52 1.22 -3.71 4.09
CA LEU A 52 0.58 -4.13 5.34
C LEU A 52 -0.71 -3.35 5.62
N LYS A 53 -0.77 -2.07 5.28
CA LYS A 53 -1.96 -1.22 5.49
C LYS A 53 -3.12 -1.61 4.58
N LEU A 54 -2.86 -2.00 3.34
CA LEU A 54 -3.89 -2.51 2.44
C LEU A 54 -4.52 -3.80 2.97
N LEU A 55 -3.69 -4.76 3.39
CA LEU A 55 -4.17 -6.02 3.98
C LEU A 55 -4.94 -5.78 5.28
N ALA A 56 -4.36 -4.98 6.18
CA ALA A 56 -4.99 -4.59 7.43
C ALA A 56 -6.35 -3.91 7.23
N TRP A 57 -6.46 -3.01 6.26
CA TRP A 57 -7.72 -2.35 5.91
C TRP A 57 -8.76 -3.38 5.48
N SER A 58 -8.41 -4.32 4.59
CA SER A 58 -9.34 -5.35 4.11
C SER A 58 -9.92 -6.20 5.24
N GLU A 59 -9.07 -6.59 6.19
CA GLU A 59 -9.43 -7.44 7.32
C GLU A 59 -10.24 -6.69 8.38
N ARG A 60 -9.91 -5.41 8.63
CA ARG A 60 -10.40 -4.68 9.80
C ARG A 60 -11.39 -3.56 9.48
N ARG A 61 -11.63 -3.20 8.21
CA ARG A 61 -12.48 -2.05 7.83
C ARG A 61 -13.85 -2.04 8.51
N SER A 62 -14.45 -3.22 8.74
CA SER A 62 -15.77 -3.33 9.38
C SER A 62 -15.72 -3.22 10.92
N ALA A 63 -14.59 -3.56 11.54
CA ALA A 63 -14.45 -3.63 13.00
C ALA A 63 -13.68 -2.44 13.61
N ARG A 64 -12.76 -1.85 12.85
CA ARG A 64 -11.93 -0.70 13.24
C ARG A 64 -11.78 0.26 12.05
N PRO A 65 -12.87 0.89 11.58
CA PRO A 65 -12.84 1.76 10.42
C PRO A 65 -11.89 2.95 10.61
N GLY A 66 -11.33 3.44 9.50
CA GLY A 66 -10.66 4.73 9.42
C GLY A 66 -9.14 4.74 9.61
N ARG A 67 -8.56 3.99 10.56
CA ARG A 67 -7.10 4.09 10.82
C ARG A 67 -6.25 3.71 9.61
N ASP A 68 -6.48 2.52 9.06
CA ASP A 68 -5.68 2.04 7.94
C ASP A 68 -6.02 2.81 6.64
N ALA A 69 -7.25 3.32 6.49
CA ALA A 69 -7.64 4.18 5.38
C ALA A 69 -6.95 5.56 5.43
N ALA A 70 -6.78 6.15 6.62
CA ALA A 70 -6.04 7.40 6.81
C ALA A 70 -4.56 7.24 6.42
N ASP A 71 -3.95 6.11 6.80
CA ASP A 71 -2.57 5.81 6.43
C ASP A 71 -2.42 5.62 4.90
N ILE A 72 -3.33 4.89 4.26
CA ILE A 72 -3.34 4.74 2.79
C ILE A 72 -3.52 6.11 2.12
N ALA A 73 -4.43 6.95 2.62
CA ALA A 73 -4.63 8.30 2.12
C ALA A 73 -3.36 9.16 2.22
N TYR A 74 -2.62 9.03 3.32
CA TYR A 74 -1.34 9.71 3.50
C TYR A 74 -0.33 9.28 2.43
N PHE A 75 -0.21 7.97 2.15
CA PHE A 75 0.69 7.47 1.11
C PHE A 75 0.33 8.01 -0.27
N LEU A 76 -0.94 7.98 -0.66
CA LEU A 76 -1.37 8.49 -1.96
C LEU A 76 -1.12 10.00 -2.10
N ARG A 77 -1.43 10.78 -1.07
CA ARG A 77 -1.22 12.24 -1.06
C ARG A 77 0.26 12.62 -1.17
N HIS A 78 1.14 11.80 -0.61
CA HIS A 78 2.56 12.08 -0.52
C HIS A 78 3.41 11.21 -1.43
N ALA A 79 2.81 10.47 -2.37
CA ALA A 79 3.52 9.56 -3.26
C ALA A 79 4.66 10.27 -4.01
N ALA A 80 4.37 11.45 -4.58
CA ALA A 80 5.36 12.22 -5.33
C ALA A 80 6.49 12.76 -4.42
N ALA A 81 6.19 13.06 -3.15
CA ALA A 81 7.18 13.51 -2.18
C ALA A 81 8.05 12.34 -1.67
N LEU A 82 7.47 11.15 -1.50
CA LEU A 82 8.15 9.93 -1.08
C LEU A 82 9.14 9.44 -2.15
N ILE A 83 8.74 9.51 -3.42
CA ILE A 83 9.62 9.19 -4.55
C ILE A 83 10.56 10.36 -4.86
N THR A 84 10.09 11.59 -4.66
CA THR A 84 10.65 12.88 -5.12
C THR A 84 10.45 13.13 -6.62
N THR A 85 10.05 14.36 -6.97
CA THR A 85 9.84 14.78 -8.37
C THR A 85 11.07 14.52 -9.25
N PRO A 86 12.32 14.86 -8.86
CA PRO A 86 13.48 14.57 -9.69
C PRO A 86 13.60 13.09 -10.05
N LYS A 87 13.43 12.18 -9.07
CA LYS A 87 13.49 10.74 -9.33
C LYS A 87 12.35 10.23 -10.21
N LEU A 88 11.16 10.84 -10.16
CA LEU A 88 10.08 10.51 -11.09
C LEU A 88 10.49 10.81 -12.53
N PHE A 89 11.08 11.98 -12.79
CA PHE A 89 11.54 12.35 -14.13
C PHE A 89 12.79 11.59 -14.58
N GLU A 90 13.69 11.24 -13.67
CA GLU A 90 14.93 10.53 -13.99
C GLU A 90 14.73 9.03 -14.19
N ASN A 91 13.98 8.37 -13.28
CA ASN A 91 13.90 6.91 -13.22
C ASN A 91 12.55 6.35 -13.70
N HIS A 92 11.52 7.19 -13.78
CA HIS A 92 10.16 6.78 -14.10
C HIS A 92 9.53 7.68 -15.18
N PHE A 93 10.35 8.19 -16.09
CA PHE A 93 9.93 9.14 -17.12
C PHE A 93 8.78 8.62 -18.00
N ASP A 94 8.77 7.32 -18.32
CA ASP A 94 7.71 6.72 -19.12
C ASP A 94 6.34 6.80 -18.44
N ALA A 95 6.29 6.61 -17.11
CA ALA A 95 5.06 6.76 -16.33
C ALA A 95 4.60 8.23 -16.27
N VAL A 96 5.54 9.16 -16.08
CA VAL A 96 5.24 10.60 -16.10
C VAL A 96 4.69 11.03 -17.46
N LYS A 97 5.32 10.57 -18.54
CA LYS A 97 4.92 10.89 -19.92
C LYS A 97 3.57 10.28 -20.29
N SER A 98 3.31 9.04 -19.91
CA SER A 98 2.04 8.35 -20.24
C SER A 98 0.84 8.94 -19.51
N LEU A 99 1.08 9.61 -18.37
CA LEU A 99 0.07 10.27 -17.55
C LEU A 99 0.08 11.79 -17.73
N GLU A 100 0.45 12.27 -18.93
CA GLU A 100 0.39 13.67 -19.32
C GLU A 100 1.11 14.63 -18.36
N TYR A 101 2.20 14.17 -17.75
CA TYR A 101 3.00 14.90 -16.76
C TYR A 101 2.28 15.21 -15.44
N ASP A 102 1.18 14.53 -15.15
CA ASP A 102 0.58 14.52 -13.82
C ASP A 102 1.47 13.72 -12.87
N VAL A 103 2.22 14.46 -12.04
CA VAL A 103 3.21 13.89 -11.12
C VAL A 103 2.58 13.07 -10.00
N ASP A 104 1.34 13.38 -9.60
CA ASP A 104 0.67 12.69 -8.50
C ASP A 104 0.12 11.35 -8.98
N LEU A 105 -0.49 11.33 -10.17
CA LEU A 105 -0.91 10.10 -10.84
C LEU A 105 0.28 9.20 -11.15
N ALA A 106 1.36 9.75 -11.71
CA ALA A 106 2.57 8.99 -12.02
C ALA A 106 3.24 8.44 -10.76
N ALA A 107 3.26 9.22 -9.67
CA ALA A 107 3.78 8.74 -8.40
C ALA A 107 2.94 7.61 -7.81
N CYS A 108 1.61 7.68 -7.90
CA CYS A 108 0.73 6.60 -7.46
C CYS A 108 0.96 5.33 -8.28
N PHE A 109 1.10 5.45 -9.61
CA PHE A 109 1.48 4.33 -10.47
C PHE A 109 2.79 3.68 -10.02
N VAL A 110 3.86 4.46 -9.87
CA VAL A 110 5.17 3.94 -9.45
C VAL A 110 5.10 3.31 -8.05
N THR A 111 4.35 3.92 -7.13
CA THR A 111 4.14 3.36 -5.78
C THR A 111 3.43 2.00 -5.85
N GLY A 112 2.43 1.88 -6.72
CA GLY A 112 1.76 0.61 -7.02
C GLY A 112 2.73 -0.45 -7.51
N THR A 113 3.59 -0.10 -8.48
CA THR A 113 4.62 -1.01 -9.00
C THR A 113 5.58 -1.46 -7.90
N GLN A 114 6.09 -0.55 -7.08
CA GLN A 114 7.00 -0.87 -5.97
C GLN A 114 6.38 -1.81 -4.93
N VAL A 115 5.09 -1.64 -4.62
CA VAL A 115 4.35 -2.54 -3.72
C VAL A 115 4.11 -3.90 -4.39
N GLY A 116 3.90 -3.91 -5.70
CA GLY A 116 3.73 -5.13 -6.49
C GLY A 116 4.98 -5.99 -6.59
N GLU A 117 6.15 -5.37 -6.79
CA GLU A 117 7.47 -6.02 -6.77
C GLU A 117 7.82 -6.63 -5.40
N LEU A 118 7.26 -6.09 -4.32
CA LEU A 118 7.47 -6.62 -2.97
C LEU A 118 6.58 -7.82 -2.67
N ALA A 119 5.39 -7.90 -3.28
CA ALA A 119 4.36 -8.86 -2.90
C ALA A 119 4.67 -10.28 -3.43
N SER A 120 4.70 -11.27 -2.53
CA SER A 120 4.71 -12.68 -2.94
C SER A 120 3.45 -13.04 -3.75
N PRO A 121 3.43 -14.15 -4.50
CA PRO A 121 2.25 -14.56 -5.27
C PRO A 121 0.95 -14.66 -4.43
N ALA A 122 1.06 -15.14 -3.18
CA ALA A 122 -0.08 -15.23 -2.26
C ALA A 122 -0.58 -13.84 -1.84
N THR A 123 0.33 -12.99 -1.34
CA THR A 123 0.01 -11.61 -0.95
C THR A 123 -0.53 -10.79 -2.12
N ARG A 124 0.04 -10.98 -3.31
CA ARG A 124 -0.41 -10.34 -4.54
C ARG A 124 -1.86 -10.67 -4.85
N THR A 125 -2.28 -11.91 -4.67
CA THR A 125 -3.67 -12.33 -4.86
C THR A 125 -4.62 -11.61 -3.89
N CYS A 126 -4.23 -11.46 -2.63
CA CYS A 126 -5.00 -10.70 -1.64
C CYS A 126 -5.13 -9.22 -2.02
N ILE A 127 -4.02 -8.58 -2.43
CA ILE A 127 -4.03 -7.17 -2.84
C ILE A 127 -4.86 -6.95 -4.11
N LEU A 128 -4.75 -7.83 -5.11
CA LEU A 128 -5.60 -7.74 -6.31
C LEU A 128 -7.08 -7.85 -5.98
N THR A 129 -7.46 -8.70 -5.02
CA THR A 129 -8.85 -8.82 -4.55
C THR A 129 -9.35 -7.51 -3.90
N ILE A 130 -8.49 -6.82 -3.16
CA ILE A 130 -8.78 -5.50 -2.58
C ILE A 130 -8.98 -4.45 -3.69
N LEU A 131 -8.13 -4.47 -4.71
CA LEU A 131 -8.12 -3.48 -5.80
C LEU A 131 -9.15 -3.78 -6.90
N GLU A 132 -9.67 -5.00 -7.02
CA GLU A 132 -10.62 -5.40 -8.05
C GLU A 132 -11.86 -4.50 -8.08
N ALA A 133 -12.33 -4.09 -6.89
CA ALA A 133 -13.48 -3.20 -6.72
C ALA A 133 -13.30 -1.83 -7.43
N LEU A 134 -12.06 -1.40 -7.70
CA LEU A 134 -11.77 -0.16 -8.42
C LEU A 134 -11.99 -0.27 -9.94
N SER A 135 -12.21 -1.47 -10.48
CA SER A 135 -12.33 -1.70 -11.93
C SER A 135 -13.69 -1.31 -12.53
N ARG A 136 -14.67 -0.94 -11.70
CA ARG A 136 -16.05 -0.64 -12.12
C ARG A 136 -16.33 0.86 -12.34
N GLU A 137 -15.30 1.70 -12.27
CA GLU A 137 -15.46 3.17 -12.16
C GLU A 137 -16.43 3.57 -11.05
N ASP A 138 -16.46 2.74 -10.02
CA ASP A 138 -17.37 2.83 -8.91
C ASP A 138 -16.68 3.59 -7.77
N THR A 139 -16.98 4.89 -7.66
CA THR A 139 -16.48 5.74 -6.57
C THR A 139 -17.00 5.28 -5.20
N ASP A 140 -18.06 4.46 -5.16
CA ASP A 140 -18.59 3.86 -3.93
C ASP A 140 -17.87 2.56 -3.55
N ALA A 141 -16.88 2.12 -4.32
CA ALA A 141 -15.99 1.03 -3.94
C ALA A 141 -15.47 1.26 -2.51
N PRO A 142 -15.53 0.28 -1.60
CA PRO A 142 -15.26 0.52 -0.17
C PRO A 142 -13.92 1.20 0.10
N LEU A 143 -12.86 0.82 -0.62
CA LEU A 143 -11.54 1.43 -0.49
C LEU A 143 -11.54 2.90 -0.92
N CYS A 144 -12.14 3.19 -2.08
CA CYS A 144 -12.24 4.54 -2.60
C CYS A 144 -13.01 5.44 -1.63
N ARG A 145 -14.18 5.00 -1.17
CA ARG A 145 -15.00 5.74 -0.20
C ARG A 145 -14.24 6.02 1.10
N ASP A 146 -13.65 4.98 1.70
CA ASP A 146 -13.01 5.10 3.01
C ASP A 146 -11.75 5.98 2.95
N VAL A 147 -10.98 5.90 1.86
CA VAL A 147 -9.80 6.74 1.64
C VAL A 147 -10.20 8.18 1.30
N SER A 148 -11.27 8.38 0.52
CA SER A 148 -11.77 9.70 0.11
C SER A 148 -12.18 10.58 1.29
N ALA A 149 -12.63 9.98 2.40
CA ALA A 149 -12.96 10.70 3.63
C ALA A 149 -11.78 11.51 4.21
N TYR A 150 -10.55 11.25 3.77
CA TYR A 150 -9.34 11.94 4.21
C TYR A 150 -8.84 12.99 3.21
N PHE A 151 -9.50 13.16 2.06
CA PHE A 151 -9.14 14.14 1.04
C PHE A 151 -10.18 15.27 0.97
N ALA A 152 -9.78 16.40 0.37
CA ALA A 152 -10.75 17.41 -0.05
C ALA A 152 -11.57 16.87 -1.23
N GLU A 153 -12.84 17.28 -1.34
CA GLU A 153 -13.78 16.81 -2.37
C GLU A 153 -13.28 17.01 -3.82
N THR A 154 -12.37 17.96 -4.03
CA THR A 154 -11.80 18.28 -5.34
C THR A 154 -10.70 17.32 -5.79
N VAL A 155 -10.21 16.43 -4.91
CA VAL A 155 -9.12 15.50 -5.26
C VAL A 155 -9.72 14.23 -5.83
N PRO A 156 -9.33 13.81 -7.05
CA PRO A 156 -9.85 12.60 -7.67
C PRO A 156 -9.17 11.34 -7.08
N VAL A 157 -9.57 10.96 -5.86
CA VAL A 157 -8.98 9.80 -5.14
C VAL A 157 -9.14 8.51 -5.92
N PHE A 158 -10.24 8.35 -6.65
CA PHE A 158 -10.44 7.22 -7.54
C PHE A 158 -9.32 7.11 -8.57
N ASP A 159 -8.91 8.21 -9.20
CA ASP A 159 -7.85 8.20 -10.22
C ASP A 159 -6.49 7.87 -9.61
N LEU A 160 -6.18 8.39 -8.41
CA LEU A 160 -4.96 8.03 -7.68
C LEU A 160 -4.90 6.53 -7.38
N LEU A 161 -5.99 5.96 -6.86
CA LEU A 161 -6.12 4.53 -6.57
C LEU A 161 -6.10 3.67 -7.84
N LYS A 162 -6.70 4.16 -8.94
CA LYS A 162 -6.69 3.50 -10.25
C LYS A 162 -5.27 3.42 -10.80
N GLN A 163 -4.49 4.49 -10.71
CA GLN A 163 -3.09 4.47 -11.13
C GLN A 163 -2.24 3.57 -10.24
N PHE A 164 -2.44 3.60 -8.92
CA PHE A 164 -1.81 2.64 -8.00
C PHE A 164 -2.12 1.20 -8.42
N LYS A 165 -3.38 0.88 -8.74
CA LYS A 165 -3.78 -0.44 -9.23
C LYS A 165 -3.04 -0.83 -10.51
N TYR A 166 -3.02 0.05 -11.51
CA TYR A 166 -2.34 -0.23 -12.78
C TYR A 166 -0.84 -0.47 -12.60
N GLY A 167 -0.18 0.32 -11.75
CA GLY A 167 1.22 0.10 -11.41
C GLY A 167 1.45 -1.24 -10.72
N PHE A 168 0.58 -1.59 -9.77
CA PHE A 168 0.61 -2.88 -9.08
C PHE A 168 0.37 -4.05 -10.03
N GLU A 169 -0.56 -3.94 -10.97
CA GLU A 169 -0.84 -4.98 -11.97
C GLU A 169 0.34 -5.18 -12.94
N ALA A 170 1.03 -4.10 -13.30
CA ALA A 170 2.17 -4.11 -14.22
C ALA A 170 3.49 -4.64 -13.61
N SER A 171 3.61 -4.72 -12.28
CA SER A 171 4.82 -5.22 -11.62
C SER A 171 5.11 -6.69 -11.95
N VAL A 172 6.37 -7.01 -12.16
CA VAL A 172 6.85 -8.41 -12.22
C VAL A 172 7.33 -8.80 -10.81
N PRO A 173 6.80 -9.87 -10.20
CA PRO A 173 7.30 -10.38 -8.91
C PRO A 173 8.73 -10.91 -8.97
#